data_AF-G1U9F5-F1
#
_entry.id   AF-G1U9F5-F1
#
_cell.length_a   1.000
_cell.length_b   1.000
_cell.length_c   1.000
_cell.angle_alpha   90.00
_cell.angle_beta   90.00
_cell.angle_gamma   90.00
#
_symmetry.space_group_name_H-M   'P 1'
#
loop_
_entity.id
_entity.type
_entity.pdbx_description
1 polymer ?
#
loop_
_entity_poly.entity_id
_entity_poly.type
_entity_poly.pdbx_seq_one_letter_code
_entity_poly.pdbx_strand_id
1 'polypeptide(L)' 'AVSTGQLKPGNCPLVEFQCLMLNPPNLCETDSQCKDNLKCCQGSCGKACFLPV' A
#
# COMPACT_ATOMS: atom_id res chain seq x y z
N ALA A 1 8.90 4.13 -12.21
CA ALA A 1 7.58 3.84 -12.82
C ALA A 1 6.51 4.17 -11.79
N VAL A 2 5.71 5.21 -12.02
CA VAL A 2 4.54 5.51 -11.18
C VAL A 2 3.46 4.52 -11.61
N SER A 3 3.30 3.44 -10.84
CA SER A 3 2.27 2.44 -11.09
C SER A 3 0.89 3.05 -10.85
N THR A 4 0.22 3.46 -11.91
CA THR A 4 -1.19 3.85 -11.92
C THR A 4 -2.07 2.61 -11.76
N GLY A 5 -2.06 2.00 -10.58
CA GLY A 5 -3.13 1.12 -10.14
C GLY A 5 -4.35 1.97 -9.81
N GLN A 6 -5.55 1.55 -10.23
CA GLN A 6 -6.82 2.27 -10.09
C GLN A 6 -6.89 3.07 -8.78
N LEU A 7 -6.80 4.40 -8.90
CA LEU A 7 -6.54 5.28 -7.78
C LEU A 7 -7.82 5.49 -6.97
N LYS A 8 -7.89 4.93 -5.76
CA LYS A 8 -8.92 5.35 -4.80
C LYS A 8 -8.55 6.72 -4.22
N PRO A 9 -9.52 7.57 -3.83
CA PRO A 9 -9.24 8.89 -3.28
C PRO A 9 -8.49 8.81 -1.94
N GLY A 10 -7.78 9.88 -1.60
CA GLY A 10 -6.95 10.01 -0.41
C GLY A 10 -5.52 9.49 -0.58
N ASN A 11 -4.68 9.74 0.42
CA ASN A 11 -3.24 9.45 0.37
C ASN A 11 -2.87 8.25 1.25
N CYS A 12 -1.76 7.60 0.93
CA CYS A 12 -1.21 6.56 1.81
C CYS A 12 -0.64 7.19 3.09
N PRO A 13 -0.83 6.55 4.27
CA PRO A 13 -0.21 7.01 5.49
C PRO A 13 1.32 6.91 5.39
N LEU A 14 2.02 7.81 6.09
CA LEU A 14 3.47 7.76 6.21
C LEU A 14 3.87 6.58 7.11
N VAL A 15 4.85 5.81 6.67
CA VAL A 15 5.44 4.73 7.47
C VAL A 15 6.92 5.05 7.69
N GLU A 16 7.31 5.28 8.95
CA GLU A 16 8.66 5.75 9.30
C GLU A 16 9.71 4.64 9.43
N PHE A 17 9.28 3.38 9.44
CA PHE A 17 10.18 2.23 9.65
C PHE A 17 9.94 1.14 8.61
N GLN A 18 11.05 0.54 8.15
CA GLN A 18 11.04 -0.56 7.19
C GLN A 18 11.65 -1.81 7.83
N CYS A 19 11.09 -2.99 7.57
CA CYS A 19 11.70 -4.25 7.95
C CYS A 19 12.95 -4.51 7.11
N LEU A 20 13.87 -5.33 7.64
CA LEU A 20 15.14 -5.66 6.98
C LEU A 20 15.03 -6.86 6.01
N MET A 21 13.83 -7.15 5.50
CA MET A 21 13.66 -8.17 4.45
C MET A 21 14.00 -7.56 3.09
N LEU A 22 14.82 -8.27 2.31
CA LEU A 22 15.20 -7.81 0.97
C LEU A 22 13.99 -7.75 0.02
N ASN A 23 13.07 -8.72 0.14
CA ASN A 23 11.87 -8.84 -0.67
C ASN A 23 10.68 -9.19 0.23
N PRO A 24 10.12 -8.20 0.97
CA PRO A 24 8.96 -8.46 1.80
C PRO A 24 7.73 -8.80 0.92
N PRO A 25 6.87 -9.73 1.36
CA PRO A 25 5.69 -10.11 0.59
C PRO A 25 4.70 -8.95 0.52
N ASN A 26 4.12 -8.74 -0.66
CA ASN A 26 3.02 -7.80 -0.85
C ASN A 26 1.68 -8.53 -0.69
N LEU A 27 0.80 -7.98 0.14
CA LEU A 27 -0.57 -8.47 0.32
C LEU A 27 -1.54 -7.86 -0.72
N CYS A 28 -1.09 -6.81 -1.41
CA CYS A 28 -1.80 -6.18 -2.51
C CYS A 28 -0.79 -5.53 -3.48
N GLU A 29 -1.18 -5.32 -4.74
CA GLU A 29 -0.40 -4.53 -5.71
C GLU A 29 -1.07 -3.22 -6.12
N THR A 30 -2.40 -3.16 -6.06
CA THR A 30 -3.22 -2.02 -6.50
C THR A 30 -4.40 -1.80 -5.55
N ASP A 31 -4.93 -0.56 -5.48
CA ASP A 31 -6.04 -0.24 -4.57
C ASP A 31 -7.30 -1.08 -4.84
N SER A 32 -7.51 -1.52 -6.09
CA SER A 32 -8.64 -2.38 -6.47
C SER A 32 -8.68 -3.75 -5.76
N GLN A 33 -7.54 -4.21 -5.24
CA GLN A 33 -7.44 -5.47 -4.48
C GLN A 33 -7.85 -5.27 -3.02
N CYS A 34 -7.84 -4.02 -2.55
CA CYS A 34 -8.28 -3.66 -1.22
C CYS A 34 -9.81 -3.49 -1.19
N LYS A 35 -10.44 -3.91 -0.10
CA LYS A 35 -11.89 -3.74 0.07
C LYS A 35 -12.25 -2.26 0.28
N ASP A 36 -13.48 -1.91 -0.04
CA ASP A 36 -14.08 -0.60 0.25
C ASP A 36 -13.20 0.58 -0.21
N ASN A 37 -12.98 1.56 0.66
CA ASN A 37 -12.16 2.75 0.44
C ASN A 37 -10.68 2.56 0.86
N LEU A 38 -10.24 1.34 1.18
CA LEU A 38 -8.84 1.06 1.53
C LEU A 38 -7.92 1.16 0.31
N LYS A 39 -6.73 1.73 0.49
CA LYS A 39 -5.69 1.87 -0.54
C LYS A 39 -4.57 0.85 -0.34
N CYS A 40 -3.94 0.41 -1.43
CA CYS A 40 -2.76 -0.44 -1.37
C CYS A 40 -1.52 0.43 -1.21
N CYS A 41 -0.91 0.40 -0.02
CA CYS A 41 0.16 1.30 0.38
C CYS A 41 1.41 0.53 0.83
N GLN A 42 2.56 1.18 0.72
CA GLN A 42 3.80 0.67 1.32
C GLN A 42 3.65 0.67 2.85
N GLY A 43 3.64 -0.52 3.45
CA GLY A 43 3.71 -0.72 4.89
C GLY A 43 5.15 -0.79 5.37
N SER A 44 5.35 -1.22 6.62
CA SER A 44 6.69 -1.42 7.16
C SER A 44 7.39 -2.63 6.56
N CYS A 45 6.64 -3.65 6.15
CA CYS A 45 7.18 -4.88 5.57
C CYS A 45 6.38 -5.34 4.35
N GLY A 46 6.53 -4.63 3.23
CA GLY A 46 5.79 -4.87 1.98
C GLY A 46 4.51 -4.04 1.89
N LYS A 47 3.71 -4.26 0.85
CA LYS A 47 2.45 -3.54 0.62
C LYS A 47 1.28 -4.20 1.34
N ALA A 48 0.39 -3.38 1.90
CA ALA A 48 -0.87 -3.83 2.49
C ALA A 48 -1.97 -2.78 2.30
N CYS A 49 -3.20 -3.14 2.65
CA CYS A 49 -4.36 -2.26 2.55
C CYS A 49 -4.49 -1.38 3.80
N PHE A 50 -4.47 -0.05 3.62
CA PHE A 50 -4.60 0.93 4.69
C PHE A 50 -5.77 1.87 4.46
N LEU A 51 -6.32 2.42 5.55
CA LEU A 51 -7.22 3.56 5.46
C LEU A 51 -6.46 4.77 4.89
N PRO A 52 -7.02 5.48 3.91
CA PRO A 52 -6.42 6.70 3.39
C PRO A 52 -6.45 7.82 4.43
N VAL A 53 -5.48 8.74 4.33
CA VAL A 53 -5.47 10.04 5.04
C VAL A 53 -5.85 11.19 4.12
#